data_AF-A0A445D155-F1
#
_entry.id   AF-A0A445D155-F1
#
_cell.length_a   1.000
_cell.length_b   1.000
_cell.length_c   1.000
_cell.angle_alpha   90.00
_cell.angle_beta   90.00
_cell.angle_gamma   90.00
#
_symmetry.space_group_name_H-M   'P 1'
#
loop_
_entity.id
_entity.type
_entity.pdbx_description
1 polymer ?
#
loop_
_entity_poly.entity_id
_entity_poly.type
_entity_poly.pdbx_seq_one_letter_code
_entity_poly.pdbx_strand_id
1 'polypeptide(L)' 'MRWIYEAAASAIVKSFKKKRMRENLDIFEWELSQEESDKISKIPQSRLYKAEFYVSENGVYKSLEEF' A
#
# COMPACT_ATOMS: atom_id res chain seq x y z
N MET A 1 2.11 1.09 -8.29
CA MET A 1 0.71 1.46 -8.56
C MET A 1 0.02 0.36 -9.34
N ARG A 2 0.56 -0.05 -10.49
CA ARG A 2 0.08 -1.19 -11.28
C ARG A 2 -0.26 -2.45 -10.47
N TRP A 3 0.67 -2.92 -9.63
CA TRP A 3 0.43 -4.09 -8.77
C TRP A 3 -0.83 -3.99 -7.90
N ILE A 4 -1.11 -2.81 -7.30
CA ILE A 4 -2.30 -2.61 -6.46
C ILE A 4 -3.57 -2.71 -7.30
N TYR A 5 -3.53 -2.15 -8.52
CA TYR A 5 -4.63 -2.24 -9.47
C TYR A 5 -4.89 -3.70 -9.91
N GLU A 6 -3.85 -4.48 -10.23
CA GLU A 6 -3.99 -5.91 -10.57
C GLU A 6 -4.50 -6.77 -9.41
N ALA A 7 -4.20 -6.38 -8.17
CA ALA A 7 -4.76 -6.99 -6.97
C ALA A 7 -6.23 -6.59 -6.70
N ALA A 8 -6.92 -5.99 -7.69
CA ALA A 8 -8.30 -5.50 -7.62
C ALA A 8 -8.55 -4.46 -6.50
N ALA A 9 -7.52 -3.72 -6.10
CA ALA A 9 -7.60 -2.65 -5.11
C ALA A 9 -7.41 -1.27 -5.75
N SER A 10 -8.00 -0.25 -5.12
CA SER A 10 -7.79 1.15 -5.51
C SER A 10 -6.67 1.78 -4.69
N ALA A 11 -5.80 2.54 -5.35
CA ALA A 11 -4.64 3.13 -4.72
C ALA A 11 -4.77 4.66 -4.62
N ILE A 12 -4.76 5.19 -3.39
CA ILE A 12 -4.85 6.64 -3.13
C ILE A 12 -3.44 7.18 -2.95
N VAL A 13 -2.91 7.84 -3.98
CA VAL A 13 -1.56 8.42 -3.99
C VAL A 13 -1.57 9.92 -3.80
N LYS A 14 -0.60 10.41 -3.03
CA LYS A 14 -0.39 11.83 -2.78
C LYS A 14 0.94 12.30 -3.37
N SER A 15 0.88 13.35 -4.20
CA SER A 15 2.07 14.07 -4.67
C SER A 15 1.72 15.51 -5.01
N PHE A 16 2.68 16.42 -4.79
CA PHE A 16 2.58 17.82 -5.28
C PHE A 16 3.40 18.05 -6.55
N LYS A 17 4.18 17.04 -6.99
CA LYS A 17 5.00 17.13 -8.20
C LYS A 17 4.15 16.75 -9.41
N LYS A 18 3.87 17.71 -10.30
CA LYS A 18 3.04 17.50 -11.51
C LYS A 18 3.45 16.28 -12.34
N LYS A 19 4.76 16.10 -12.56
CA LYS A 19 5.30 14.93 -13.26
C LYS A 19 4.89 13.61 -12.58
N ARG A 20 5.06 13.51 -11.26
CA ARG A 20 4.69 12.31 -10.47
C ARG A 20 3.18 12.04 -10.48
N MET A 21 2.35 13.08 -10.45
CA MET A 21 0.90 12.89 -10.52
C MET A 21 0.49 12.23 -11.84
N ARG A 22 1.12 12.60 -12.96
CA ARG A 22 0.88 11.97 -14.27
C ARG A 22 1.40 10.54 -14.31
N GLU A 23 2.66 10.32 -13.92
CA GLU A 23 3.27 8.98 -13.89
C GLU A 23 2.49 7.98 -13.01
N ASN A 24 1.89 8.45 -11.91
CA ASN A 24 1.08 7.59 -11.05
C ASN A 24 -0.23 7.11 -11.72
N LEU A 25 -0.72 7.81 -12.75
CA LEU A 25 -1.92 7.48 -13.51
C LEU A 25 -1.61 6.62 -14.75
N ASP A 26 -0.36 6.64 -15.26
CA ASP A 26 0.11 5.83 -16.39
C ASP A 26 0.32 4.35 -15.99
N ILE A 27 -0.76 3.67 -15.61
CA ILE A 27 -0.73 2.27 -15.17
C ILE A 27 -1.71 1.35 -15.92
N PHE A 28 -2.52 1.90 -16.82
CA PHE A 28 -3.62 1.15 -17.44
C PHE A 28 -3.23 0.46 -18.75
N GLU A 29 -2.24 1.01 -19.46
CA GLU A 29 -1.84 0.54 -20.81
C GLU A 29 -0.80 -0.59 -20.79
N TRP A 30 -0.41 -1.07 -19.61
CA TRP A 30 0.56 -2.15 -19.44
C TRP A 30 0.22 -2.99 -18.21
N GLU A 31 0.84 -4.16 -18.12
CA GLU A 31 0.66 -5.14 -17.05
C GLU A 31 2.00 -5.68 -16.54
N LEU A 32 2.00 -6.22 -15.33
CA LEU A 32 3.17 -6.92 -14.80
C LEU A 32 3.30 -8.29 -15.47
N SER A 33 4.53 -8.68 -15.77
CA SER A 33 4.82 -10.07 -16.12
C SER A 33 4.62 -11.00 -14.91
N GLN A 34 4.41 -12.29 -15.17
CA GLN A 34 4.32 -13.28 -14.10
C GLN A 34 5.56 -13.29 -13.20
N GLU A 35 6.76 -13.14 -13.79
CA GLU A 35 8.01 -13.10 -13.04
C GLU A 35 8.07 -11.89 -12.09
N GLU A 36 7.62 -10.71 -12.54
CA GLU A 36 7.56 -9.52 -11.69
C GLU A 36 6.55 -9.67 -10.56
N SER A 37 5.37 -10.22 -10.86
CA SER A 37 4.34 -10.52 -9.87
C SER A 37 4.84 -11.53 -8.82
N ASP A 38 5.58 -12.56 -9.24
CA ASP A 38 6.19 -13.56 -8.35
C ASP A 38 7.31 -12.97 -7.48
N LYS A 39 8.03 -11.95 -7.96
CA LYS A 39 9.02 -11.23 -7.15
C LYS A 39 8.33 -10.38 -6.09
N ILE A 40 7.24 -9.70 -6.43
CA ILE A 40 6.48 -8.86 -5.49
C ILE A 40 5.84 -9.71 -4.39
N SER A 41 5.30 -10.89 -4.72
CA SER A 41 4.65 -11.78 -3.74
C SER A 41 5.61 -12.30 -2.66
N LYS A 42 6.92 -12.30 -2.93
CA LYS A 42 7.97 -12.73 -2.00
C LYS A 42 8.45 -11.61 -1.06
N ILE A 43 7.95 -10.39 -1.20
CA ILE A 43 8.32 -9.28 -0.31
C ILE A 43 7.79 -9.58 1.10
N PRO A 44 8.64 -9.58 2.14
CA PRO A 44 8.20 -9.75 3.52
C PRO A 44 7.19 -8.67 3.91
N GLN A 45 6.07 -9.09 4.47
CA GLN A 45 4.98 -8.18 4.82
C GLN A 45 5.20 -7.56 6.21
N SER A 46 4.97 -6.25 6.31
CA SER A 46 4.98 -5.51 7.56
C SER A 46 4.07 -4.29 7.45
N ARG A 47 3.31 -3.98 8.52
CA ARG A 47 2.39 -2.84 8.56
C ARG A 47 3.21 -1.54 8.77
N LEU A 48 3.19 -0.63 7.80
CA LEU A 48 3.93 0.64 7.86
C LEU A 48 3.40 1.58 8.96
N TYR A 49 2.09 1.81 8.99
CA TYR A 49 1.45 2.67 9.98
C TYR A 49 0.70 1.80 10.99
N LYS A 50 1.25 1.72 12.20
CA LYS A 50 0.70 0.90 13.29
C LYS A 50 -0.39 1.61 14.09
N ALA A 51 -0.53 2.93 13.92
CA ALA A 51 -1.50 3.75 14.64
C ALA A 51 -1.36 3.67 16.17
N GLU A 52 -0.12 3.54 16.66
CA GLU A 52 0.24 3.41 18.09
C GLU A 52 -0.37 4.51 18.98
N PHE A 53 -0.64 5.68 18.41
CA PHE A 53 -1.31 6.78 19.11
C PHE A 53 -2.71 6.43 19.64
N TYR A 54 -3.39 5.45 19.06
CA TYR A 54 -4.71 4.98 19.52
C TYR A 54 -4.63 3.84 20.55
N VAL A 55 -3.43 3.35 20.86
CA VAL A 55 -3.21 2.23 21.78
C VAL A 55 -2.79 2.75 23.15
N SER A 56 -3.51 2.34 24.19
CA SER A 56 -3.13 2.63 25.57
C SER A 56 -3.78 1.64 26.53
N GLU A 57 -3.16 1.43 27.69
CA GLU A 57 -3.66 0.50 28.72
C GLU A 57 -5.09 0.81 29.18
N ASN A 58 -5.43 2.11 29.24
CA ASN A 58 -6.76 2.59 29.64
C ASN A 58 -7.69 2.91 28.45
N GLY A 59 -7.24 2.64 27.22
CA GLY A 59 -7.98 2.92 25.99
C GLY A 59 -8.85 1.76 25.53
N VAL A 60 -9.55 1.97 24.41
CA VAL A 60 -10.36 0.91 23.75
C VAL A 60 -9.47 -0.22 23.24
N TYR A 61 -8.27 0.12 22.75
CA TYR A 61 -7.27 -0.83 22.27
C TYR A 61 -6.08 -0.83 23.22
N LYS A 62 -5.80 -1.98 23.85
CA LYS A 62 -4.73 -2.13 24.85
C LYS A 62 -3.42 -2.60 24.23
N SER A 63 -3.47 -3.16 23.02
CA SER A 63 -2.30 -3.54 22.25
C SER A 63 -2.52 -3.28 20.76
N LEU A 64 -1.45 -3.42 19.96
CA LEU A 64 -1.51 -3.27 18.50
C LEU A 64 -2.25 -4.44 17.82
N GLU A 65 -2.32 -5.59 18.47
CA GLU A 65 -3.07 -6.76 18.00
C GLU A 65 -4.58 -6.56 18.18
N GLU A 66 -4.99 -5.78 19.17
CA GLU A 66 -6.40 -5.43 19.39
C GLU A 66 -6.89 -4.34 18.42
N PHE A 67 -5.98 -3.53 17.84
CA PHE A 67 -6.26 -2.47 16.87
C PHE A 67 -6.29 -2.97 15.41
#